data_AF-A0A497J9E6-F1
#
_entry.id   AF-A0A497J9E6-F1
#
_cell.length_a   1.000
_cell.length_b   1.000
_cell.length_c   1.000
_cell.angle_alpha   90.00
_cell.angle_beta   90.00
_cell.angle_gamma   90.00
#
_symmetry.space_group_name_H-M   'P 1'
#
loop_
_entity.id
_entity.type
_entity.pdbx_description
1 polymer ?
#
loop_
_entity_poly.entity_id
_entity_poly.type
_entity_poly.pdbx_seq_one_letter_code
_entity_poly.pdbx_strand_id
1 'polypeptide(L)'
;MRFDNNFILELIESSEPLIIIGKKLLDIWLSIANKESDLGTYYYEGEEASRDFEELVLKSFWEFYDILSKACLEEKSVFELYPESSIVIMDGMSIREGAILYKVLKNKGYTVRLSYNFSSLPSDTEFFREKINKTSDQFHQINNPQNIRLTGSEDQIWSFFPDIMLDKIKSGHAVISSLEEMYNIVERITLQVISQLNSEIIIITSDHGYIRTEAGFVFPVSEKAKRKFQQIFGSKRYVEMDNLDAEDLIMEGYVKEFNGYYITKSRYLWPVSGR
;
A
#
# COMPACT_ATOMS: atom_id res chain seq x y z
N MET A 1 9.49 -13.59 -14.26
CA MET A 1 10.76 -12.84 -14.06
C MET A 1 11.92 -13.81 -13.78
N ARG A 2 13.15 -13.59 -14.27
CA ARG A 2 14.34 -14.38 -13.86
C ARG A 2 15.00 -13.60 -12.72
N PHE A 3 14.84 -14.05 -11.49
CA PHE A 3 15.42 -13.35 -10.35
C PHE A 3 16.95 -13.49 -10.37
N ASP A 4 17.63 -12.38 -10.09
CA ASP A 4 19.09 -12.35 -10.02
C ASP A 4 19.54 -13.18 -8.81
N ASN A 5 20.43 -14.15 -9.04
CA ASN A 5 21.02 -14.96 -7.96
C ASN A 5 21.68 -14.07 -6.90
N ASN A 6 22.16 -12.88 -7.27
CA ASN A 6 22.74 -11.92 -6.32
C ASN A 6 21.71 -11.43 -5.30
N PHE A 7 20.45 -11.21 -5.70
CA PHE A 7 19.40 -10.77 -4.78
C PHE A 7 19.11 -11.84 -3.70
N ILE A 8 19.06 -13.11 -4.10
CA ILE A 8 18.82 -14.21 -3.16
C ILE A 8 19.98 -14.35 -2.16
N LEU A 9 21.21 -14.22 -2.64
CA LEU A 9 22.39 -14.22 -1.75
C LEU A 9 22.35 -13.04 -0.77
N GLU A 10 22.05 -11.84 -1.25
CA GLU A 10 21.92 -10.65 -0.41
C GLU A 10 20.84 -10.84 0.68
N LEU A 11 19.70 -11.44 0.32
CA LEU A 11 18.63 -11.72 1.27
C LEU A 11 19.03 -12.74 2.34
N ILE A 12 19.78 -13.78 1.97
CA ILE A 12 20.25 -14.83 2.91
C ILE A 12 21.31 -14.28 3.88
N GLU A 13 22.21 -13.43 3.39
CA GLU A 13 23.36 -12.93 4.17
C GLU A 13 23.00 -11.73 5.05
N SER A 14 21.88 -11.06 4.80
CA SER A 14 21.54 -9.80 5.44
C SER A 14 20.92 -9.96 6.83
N SER A 15 21.34 -9.08 7.74
CA SER A 15 20.67 -8.86 9.03
C SER A 15 19.42 -7.98 8.92
N GLU A 16 19.17 -7.35 7.77
CA GLU A 16 18.07 -6.40 7.53
C GLU A 16 17.25 -6.78 6.28
N PRO A 17 16.62 -7.97 6.26
CA PRO A 17 15.92 -8.46 5.06
C PRO A 17 14.72 -7.59 4.65
N LEU A 18 14.08 -6.91 5.62
CA LEU A 18 13.02 -5.95 5.34
C LEU A 18 13.49 -4.82 4.41
N ILE A 19 14.68 -4.29 4.67
CA ILE A 19 15.22 -3.18 3.92
C ILE A 19 15.50 -3.59 2.46
N ILE A 20 16.05 -4.79 2.28
CA ILE A 20 16.35 -5.36 0.97
C ILE A 20 15.07 -5.59 0.17
N ILE A 21 14.07 -6.23 0.77
CA ILE A 21 12.81 -6.55 0.09
C ILE A 21 12.04 -5.28 -0.26
N GLY A 22 11.95 -4.33 0.68
CA GLY A 22 11.27 -3.05 0.42
C GLY A 22 11.96 -2.22 -0.65
N LYS A 23 13.31 -2.15 -0.64
CA LYS A 23 14.07 -1.47 -1.70
C LYS A 23 13.86 -2.14 -3.05
N LYS A 24 13.93 -3.48 -3.10
CA LYS A 24 13.73 -4.22 -4.35
C LYS A 24 12.33 -3.99 -4.92
N LEU A 25 11.30 -3.97 -4.07
CA LEU A 25 9.93 -3.70 -4.48
C LEU A 25 9.79 -2.26 -5.03
N LEU A 26 10.39 -1.27 -4.36
CA LEU A 26 10.41 0.11 -4.84
C LEU A 26 11.15 0.23 -6.19
N ASP A 27 12.28 -0.45 -6.33
CA ASP A 27 13.08 -0.48 -7.56
C ASP A 27 12.33 -1.08 -8.74
N ILE A 28 11.50 -2.11 -8.52
CA ILE A 28 10.62 -2.67 -9.57
C ILE A 28 9.72 -1.56 -10.12
N TRP A 29 9.00 -0.83 -9.26
CA TRP A 29 8.08 0.22 -9.69
C TRP A 29 8.80 1.43 -10.29
N LEU A 30 9.97 1.82 -9.76
CA LEU A 30 10.79 2.88 -10.33
C LEU A 30 11.34 2.51 -11.72
N SER A 31 11.79 1.27 -11.90
CA SER A 31 12.30 0.79 -13.18
C SER A 31 11.22 0.86 -14.27
N ILE A 32 10.00 0.44 -13.94
CA ILE A 32 8.87 0.45 -14.87
C ILE A 32 8.40 1.89 -15.12
N ALA A 33 8.38 2.76 -14.10
CA ALA A 33 8.08 4.20 -14.28
C ALA A 33 9.09 4.92 -15.19
N ASN A 34 10.33 4.44 -15.24
CA ASN A 34 11.36 4.98 -16.12
C ASN A 34 11.22 4.47 -17.57
N LYS A 35 10.78 3.22 -17.75
CA LYS A 35 10.62 2.56 -19.05
C LYS A 35 9.31 2.96 -19.74
N GLU A 36 8.21 2.99 -18.99
CA GLU A 36 6.86 3.15 -19.53
C GLU A 36 6.31 4.57 -19.33
N SER A 37 5.72 5.12 -20.38
CA SER A 37 4.99 6.40 -20.34
C SER A 37 3.48 6.23 -20.34
N ASP A 38 2.99 5.05 -20.73
CA ASP A 38 1.57 4.69 -20.70
C ASP A 38 1.17 4.17 -19.31
N LEU A 39 0.16 4.78 -18.69
CA LEU A 39 -0.24 4.46 -17.31
C LEU A 39 -0.85 3.05 -17.21
N GLY A 40 -1.65 2.62 -18.18
CA GLY A 40 -2.23 1.28 -18.20
C GLY A 40 -1.16 0.19 -18.22
N THR A 41 -0.19 0.34 -19.12
CA THR A 41 0.97 -0.56 -19.24
C THR A 41 1.83 -0.54 -17.98
N TYR A 42 2.10 0.65 -17.43
CA TYR A 42 2.83 0.83 -16.17
C TYR A 42 2.20 0.01 -15.03
N TYR A 43 0.88 0.16 -14.81
CA TYR A 43 0.19 -0.57 -13.75
C TYR A 43 0.14 -2.08 -14.01
N TYR A 44 -0.04 -2.49 -15.27
CA TYR A 44 -0.09 -3.90 -15.63
C TYR A 44 1.26 -4.60 -15.44
N GLU A 45 2.34 -4.10 -16.09
CA GLU A 45 3.68 -4.68 -15.99
C GLU A 45 4.20 -4.61 -14.56
N GLY A 46 3.94 -3.50 -13.85
CA GLY A 46 4.37 -3.33 -12.46
C GLY A 46 3.68 -4.26 -11.49
N GLU A 47 2.38 -4.50 -11.68
CA GLU A 47 1.67 -5.46 -10.84
C GLU A 47 2.12 -6.89 -11.14
N GLU A 48 2.39 -7.23 -12.41
CA GLU A 48 2.93 -8.55 -12.78
C GLU A 48 4.30 -8.80 -12.14
N ALA A 49 5.22 -7.84 -12.25
CA ALA A 49 6.56 -7.94 -11.67
C ALA A 49 6.51 -7.98 -10.13
N SER A 50 5.64 -7.19 -9.51
CA SER A 50 5.46 -7.18 -8.05
C SER A 50 4.84 -8.48 -7.54
N ARG A 51 3.88 -9.04 -8.27
CA ARG A 51 3.31 -10.38 -7.98
C ARG A 51 4.39 -11.45 -8.03
N ASP A 52 5.16 -11.51 -9.11
CA ASP A 52 6.26 -12.47 -9.26
C ASP A 52 7.25 -12.36 -8.09
N PHE A 53 7.58 -11.12 -7.72
CA PHE A 53 8.52 -10.85 -6.64
C PHE A 53 7.96 -11.28 -5.28
N GLU A 54 6.70 -10.97 -5.00
CA GLU A 54 6.03 -11.40 -3.78
C GLU A 54 5.91 -12.93 -3.71
N GLU A 55 5.64 -13.60 -4.84
CA GLU A 55 5.58 -15.07 -4.90
C GLU A 55 6.94 -15.70 -4.57
N LEU A 56 8.03 -15.10 -5.07
CA LEU A 56 9.39 -15.54 -4.74
C LEU A 56 9.65 -15.41 -3.25
N VAL A 57 9.40 -14.23 -2.65
CA VAL A 57 9.62 -14.00 -1.22
C VAL A 57 8.80 -14.99 -0.40
N LEU A 58 7.52 -15.16 -0.73
CA LEU A 58 6.62 -16.08 -0.04
C LEU A 58 7.11 -17.55 -0.09
N LYS A 59 7.62 -18.01 -1.24
CA LYS A 59 8.06 -19.41 -1.43
C LYS A 59 9.47 -19.67 -0.92
N SER A 60 10.35 -18.68 -0.95
CA SER A 60 11.77 -18.84 -0.61
C SER A 60 12.12 -18.37 0.80
N PHE A 61 11.33 -17.47 1.39
CA PHE A 61 11.57 -16.90 2.71
C PHE A 61 10.24 -16.58 3.42
N TRP A 62 9.49 -17.60 3.79
CA TRP A 62 8.13 -17.46 4.33
C TRP A 62 8.11 -16.76 5.70
N GLU A 63 9.20 -16.86 6.48
CA GLU A 63 9.39 -16.17 7.77
C GLU A 63 9.44 -14.65 7.62
N PHE A 64 9.63 -14.13 6.40
CA PHE A 64 9.59 -12.71 6.09
C PHE A 64 8.36 -12.01 6.69
N TYR A 65 7.18 -12.64 6.58
CA TYR A 65 5.94 -12.05 7.08
C TYR A 65 5.92 -11.94 8.61
N ASP A 66 6.71 -12.74 9.31
CA ASP A 66 6.88 -12.59 10.75
C ASP A 66 7.68 -11.36 11.10
N ILE A 67 8.77 -11.13 10.37
CA ILE A 67 9.63 -9.97 10.52
C ILE A 67 8.85 -8.70 10.13
N LEU A 68 8.12 -8.74 9.02
CA LEU A 68 7.31 -7.61 8.54
C LEU A 68 6.24 -7.24 9.55
N SER A 69 5.52 -8.22 10.11
CA SER A 69 4.48 -7.96 11.09
C SER A 69 5.00 -7.24 12.34
N LYS A 70 6.22 -7.59 12.81
CA LYS A 70 6.85 -6.91 13.95
C LYS A 70 7.23 -5.47 13.60
N ALA A 71 7.82 -5.24 12.43
CA ALA A 71 8.21 -3.90 12.00
C ALA A 71 7.00 -2.95 11.86
N CYS A 72 5.85 -3.44 11.40
CA CYS A 72 4.61 -2.65 11.36
C CYS A 72 4.22 -2.04 12.73
N LEU A 73 4.55 -2.71 13.84
CA LEU A 73 4.31 -2.19 15.20
C LEU A 73 5.39 -1.23 15.68
N GLU A 74 6.65 -1.56 15.41
CA GLU A 74 7.81 -0.87 16.00
C GLU A 74 8.17 0.42 15.26
N GLU A 75 7.76 0.58 14.00
CA GLU A 75 8.08 1.77 13.22
C GLU A 75 7.39 3.03 13.75
N LYS A 76 8.22 4.06 13.95
CA LYS A 76 7.79 5.43 14.26
C LYS A 76 6.85 5.96 13.19
N SER A 77 5.85 6.71 13.62
CA SER A 77 4.97 7.41 12.71
C SER A 77 5.72 8.51 11.93
N VAL A 78 5.16 8.87 10.76
CA VAL A 78 5.69 9.97 9.94
C VAL A 78 5.76 11.30 10.72
N PHE A 79 4.83 11.51 11.66
CA PHE A 79 4.76 12.70 12.52
C PHE A 79 5.92 12.77 13.51
N GLU A 80 6.37 11.62 14.03
CA GLU A 80 7.52 11.54 14.93
C GLU A 80 8.85 11.69 14.19
N LEU A 81 8.92 11.22 12.94
CA LEU A 81 10.12 11.30 12.12
C LEU A 81 10.34 12.71 11.54
N TYR A 82 9.26 13.44 11.24
CA TYR A 82 9.30 14.74 10.56
C TYR A 82 8.40 15.79 11.25
N PRO A 83 8.67 16.16 12.51
CA PRO A 83 7.78 17.02 13.31
C PRO A 83 7.62 18.44 12.76
N GLU A 84 8.60 18.95 12.02
CA GLU A 84 8.62 20.32 11.46
C GLU A 84 8.16 20.38 9.99
N SER A 85 7.55 19.31 9.48
CA SER A 85 7.12 19.21 8.07
C SER A 85 5.61 19.34 7.92
N SER A 86 5.16 19.80 6.75
CA SER A 86 3.75 19.65 6.38
C SER A 86 3.53 18.22 5.89
N ILE A 87 2.66 17.48 6.57
CA ILE A 87 2.38 16.07 6.29
C ILE A 87 1.07 15.95 5.53
N VAL A 88 1.13 15.25 4.40
CA VAL A 88 0.00 14.96 3.53
C VAL A 88 -0.21 13.45 3.52
N ILE A 89 -1.32 13.00 4.07
CA ILE A 89 -1.78 11.61 3.96
C ILE A 89 -2.64 11.49 2.71
N MET A 90 -2.26 10.63 1.78
CA MET A 90 -3.01 10.25 0.58
C MET A 90 -3.62 8.87 0.81
N ASP A 91 -4.88 8.84 1.22
CA ASP A 91 -5.60 7.65 1.67
C ASP A 91 -5.60 6.54 0.60
N GLY A 92 -5.06 5.37 0.96
CA GLY A 92 -4.95 4.21 0.05
C GLY A 92 -3.88 4.34 -1.04
N MET A 93 -3.02 5.36 -1.02
CA MET A 93 -1.91 5.49 -1.97
C MET A 93 -0.84 4.41 -1.73
N SER A 94 -0.13 4.00 -2.77
CA SER A 94 0.95 3.03 -2.65
C SER A 94 2.25 3.50 -3.31
N ILE A 95 3.29 2.66 -3.21
CA ILE A 95 4.56 2.87 -3.92
C ILE A 95 4.39 2.98 -5.45
N ARG A 96 3.26 2.49 -6.00
CA ARG A 96 2.92 2.58 -7.43
C ARG A 96 2.82 4.04 -7.85
N GLU A 97 1.90 4.76 -7.23
CA GLU A 97 1.71 6.19 -7.46
C GLU A 97 2.96 6.98 -7.06
N GLY A 98 3.61 6.59 -5.96
CA GLY A 98 4.84 7.22 -5.47
C GLY A 98 5.98 7.22 -6.49
N ALA A 99 6.17 6.11 -7.21
CA ALA A 99 7.22 6.00 -8.22
C ALA A 99 7.00 6.93 -9.42
N ILE A 100 5.75 7.07 -9.89
CA ILE A 100 5.45 8.00 -10.99
C ILE A 100 5.50 9.45 -10.49
N LEU A 101 4.92 9.75 -9.33
CA LEU A 101 4.97 11.09 -8.73
C LEU A 101 6.40 11.58 -8.52
N TYR A 102 7.30 10.69 -8.08
CA TYR A 102 8.71 11.02 -7.93
C TYR A 102 9.32 11.57 -9.22
N LYS A 103 9.03 10.94 -10.37
CA LYS A 103 9.47 11.41 -11.69
C LYS A 103 8.80 12.73 -12.08
N VAL A 104 7.48 12.84 -11.90
CA VAL A 104 6.72 14.06 -12.22
C VAL A 104 7.25 15.25 -11.44
N LEU A 105 7.45 15.10 -10.13
CA LEU A 105 7.92 16.15 -9.25
C LEU A 105 9.38 16.53 -9.55
N LYS A 106 10.27 15.55 -9.80
CA LYS A 106 11.64 15.85 -10.25
C LYS A 106 11.66 16.63 -11.57
N ASN A 107 10.83 16.25 -12.53
CA ASN A 107 10.73 16.94 -13.82
C ASN A 107 10.20 18.37 -13.69
N LYS A 108 9.44 18.66 -12.63
CA LYS A 108 9.00 20.03 -12.28
C LYS A 108 10.05 20.83 -11.50
N GLY A 109 11.21 20.26 -11.22
CA GLY A 109 12.33 20.94 -10.56
C GLY A 109 12.34 20.84 -9.04
N TYR A 110 11.49 20.00 -8.43
CA TYR A 110 11.51 19.79 -6.99
C TYR A 110 12.69 18.91 -6.56
N THR A 111 13.19 19.14 -5.35
CA THR A 111 14.13 18.22 -4.69
C THR A 111 13.31 17.11 -4.02
N VAL A 112 13.21 15.96 -4.69
CA VAL A 112 12.35 14.85 -4.26
C VAL A 112 13.18 13.69 -3.74
N ARG A 113 12.79 13.16 -2.58
CA ARG A 113 13.23 11.85 -2.05
C ARG A 113 12.04 10.91 -2.06
N LEU A 114 12.25 9.68 -2.51
CA LEU A 114 11.26 8.62 -2.46
C LEU A 114 11.81 7.49 -1.59
N SER A 115 10.96 7.01 -0.69
CA SER A 115 11.21 5.85 0.17
C SER A 115 9.88 5.09 0.31
N TYR A 116 9.90 4.03 1.10
CA TYR A 116 8.71 3.35 1.59
C TYR A 116 8.69 3.39 3.13
N ASN A 117 7.54 3.06 3.69
CA ASN A 117 7.33 2.85 5.12
C ASN A 117 6.33 1.69 5.29
N PHE A 118 6.21 1.10 6.48
CA PHE A 118 5.22 0.06 6.71
C PHE A 118 3.91 0.65 7.25
N SER A 119 2.78 0.16 6.72
CA SER A 119 1.45 0.51 7.24
C SER A 119 1.24 -0.08 8.64
N SER A 120 0.16 0.36 9.29
CA SER A 120 -0.34 -0.32 10.50
C SER A 120 -0.74 -1.76 10.17
N LEU A 121 -0.83 -2.60 11.22
CA LEU A 121 -1.31 -3.97 11.09
C LEU A 121 -2.40 -4.22 12.14
N PRO A 122 -3.67 -4.47 11.76
CA PRO A 122 -4.18 -4.56 10.38
C PRO A 122 -4.00 -3.29 9.54
N SER A 123 -3.86 -3.47 8.23
CA SER A 123 -3.60 -2.40 7.27
C SER A 123 -4.92 -1.76 6.82
N ASP A 124 -5.49 -0.94 7.71
CA ASP A 124 -6.76 -0.22 7.55
C ASP A 124 -6.60 1.19 8.16
N THR A 125 -7.38 2.15 7.69
CA THR A 125 -7.33 3.55 8.12
C THR A 125 -7.54 3.70 9.62
N GLU A 126 -8.42 2.89 10.23
CA GLU A 126 -8.68 2.94 11.68
C GLU A 126 -7.42 2.65 12.49
N PHE A 127 -6.74 1.53 12.20
CA PHE A 127 -5.50 1.16 12.89
C PHE A 127 -4.36 2.12 12.61
N PHE A 128 -4.30 2.71 11.41
CA PHE A 128 -3.30 3.74 11.13
C PHE A 128 -3.53 4.98 12.00
N ARG A 129 -4.78 5.42 12.14
CA ARG A 129 -5.15 6.57 12.99
C ARG A 129 -4.86 6.32 14.46
N GLU A 130 -5.10 5.11 14.95
CA GLU A 130 -4.68 4.68 16.29
C GLU A 130 -3.16 4.75 16.45
N LYS A 131 -2.39 4.21 15.48
CA LYS A 131 -0.92 4.22 15.50
C LYS A 131 -0.35 5.63 15.59
N ILE A 132 -0.91 6.59 14.85
CA ILE A 132 -0.44 7.98 14.88
C ILE A 132 -1.07 8.81 16.01
N ASN A 133 -2.01 8.23 16.76
CA ASN A 133 -2.78 8.87 17.83
C ASN A 133 -3.40 10.22 17.40
N LYS A 134 -4.11 10.22 16.25
CA LYS A 134 -4.77 11.41 15.70
C LYS A 134 -6.22 11.16 15.27
N THR A 135 -7.05 12.18 15.49
CA THR A 135 -8.45 12.20 15.11
C THR A 135 -8.69 12.97 13.81
N SER A 136 -9.75 12.65 13.07
CA SER A 136 -10.04 13.22 11.74
C SER A 136 -10.16 14.74 11.72
N ASP A 137 -10.58 15.35 12.82
CA ASP A 137 -10.74 16.80 12.98
C ASP A 137 -9.41 17.55 13.08
N GLN A 138 -8.30 16.84 13.31
CA GLN A 138 -6.96 17.42 13.34
C GLN A 138 -6.36 17.63 11.94
N PHE A 139 -7.03 17.13 10.90
CA PHE A 139 -6.55 17.23 9.52
C PHE A 139 -7.36 18.23 8.72
N HIS A 140 -6.68 18.99 7.86
CA HIS A 140 -7.34 19.63 6.73
C HIS A 140 -7.73 18.56 5.70
N GLN A 141 -9.02 18.38 5.45
CA GLN A 141 -9.52 17.29 4.63
C GLN A 141 -9.71 17.69 3.16
N ILE A 142 -9.16 16.88 2.25
CA ILE A 142 -9.38 16.99 0.81
C ILE A 142 -10.35 15.89 0.37
N ASN A 143 -11.60 16.28 0.14
CA ASN A 143 -12.67 15.40 -0.37
C ASN A 143 -13.14 15.78 -1.79
N ASN A 144 -12.66 16.89 -2.33
CA ASN A 144 -12.99 17.37 -3.66
C ASN A 144 -11.70 17.74 -4.43
N PRO A 145 -11.25 16.89 -5.37
CA PRO A 145 -9.99 17.06 -6.07
C PRO A 145 -10.06 18.13 -7.16
N GLN A 146 -11.21 18.76 -7.38
CA GLN A 146 -11.39 19.90 -8.28
C GLN A 146 -11.36 21.24 -7.53
N ASN A 147 -11.47 21.25 -6.21
CA ASN A 147 -11.53 22.47 -5.40
C ASN A 147 -10.75 22.32 -4.09
N ILE A 148 -9.42 22.25 -4.21
CA ILE A 148 -8.49 22.20 -3.08
C ILE A 148 -8.15 23.63 -2.67
N ARG A 149 -8.43 23.99 -1.42
CA ARG A 149 -8.20 25.32 -0.87
C ARG A 149 -7.41 25.23 0.42
N LEU A 150 -6.13 25.55 0.34
CA LEU A 150 -5.23 25.65 1.49
C LEU A 150 -4.92 27.12 1.76
N THR A 151 -4.77 27.46 3.04
CA THR A 151 -4.30 28.78 3.49
C THR A 151 -2.78 28.91 3.38
N GLY A 152 -2.09 27.78 3.27
CA GLY A 152 -0.65 27.64 3.12
C GLY A 152 0.08 27.34 4.42
N SER A 153 -0.59 27.41 5.57
CA SER A 153 -0.04 27.11 6.90
C SER A 153 -0.54 25.77 7.47
N GLU A 154 -1.13 24.91 6.64
CA GLU A 154 -1.58 23.59 7.06
C GLU A 154 -0.38 22.66 7.28
N ASP A 155 -0.26 22.14 8.51
CA ASP A 155 0.80 21.17 8.85
C ASP A 155 0.35 19.72 8.64
N GLN A 156 -0.96 19.46 8.57
CA GLN A 156 -1.53 18.12 8.50
C GLN A 156 -2.74 18.10 7.56
N ILE A 157 -2.60 17.40 6.45
CA ILE A 157 -3.60 17.29 5.38
C ILE A 157 -3.95 15.82 5.19
N TRP A 158 -5.23 15.51 5.04
CA TRP A 158 -5.71 14.17 4.70
C TRP A 158 -6.55 14.22 3.43
N SER A 159 -6.08 13.57 2.37
CA SER A 159 -6.81 13.37 1.12
C SER A 159 -7.48 12.01 1.15
N PHE A 160 -8.80 11.96 0.93
CA PHE A 160 -9.55 10.70 0.78
C PHE A 160 -9.25 9.95 -0.55
N PHE A 161 -8.32 10.47 -1.35
CA PHE A 161 -7.88 9.88 -2.61
C PHE A 161 -6.47 9.31 -2.46
N PRO A 162 -6.17 8.17 -3.12
CA PRO A 162 -7.02 7.46 -4.08
C PRO A 162 -8.11 6.51 -3.53
N ASP A 163 -8.21 6.24 -2.23
CA ASP A 163 -9.02 5.11 -1.72
C ASP A 163 -10.50 5.12 -2.15
N ILE A 164 -11.17 6.27 -2.08
CA ILE A 164 -12.58 6.39 -2.52
C ILE A 164 -12.79 6.08 -4.01
N MET A 165 -11.72 6.13 -4.82
CA MET A 165 -11.74 5.73 -6.22
C MET A 165 -11.46 4.23 -6.36
N LEU A 166 -10.52 3.69 -5.58
CA LEU A 166 -10.21 2.26 -5.56
C LEU A 166 -11.45 1.43 -5.23
N ASP A 167 -12.31 1.89 -4.33
CA ASP A 167 -13.58 1.22 -4.02
C ASP A 167 -14.56 1.18 -5.19
N LYS A 168 -14.60 2.24 -5.99
CA LYS A 168 -15.43 2.30 -7.21
C LYS A 168 -14.89 1.38 -8.29
N ILE A 169 -13.56 1.33 -8.44
CA ILE A 169 -12.86 0.42 -9.36
C ILE A 169 -13.18 -1.03 -9.01
N LYS A 170 -13.04 -1.41 -7.74
CA LYS A 170 -13.31 -2.78 -7.24
C LYS A 170 -14.77 -3.19 -7.45
N SER A 171 -15.71 -2.27 -7.27
CA SER A 171 -17.14 -2.57 -7.34
C SER A 171 -17.68 -2.69 -8.78
N GLY A 172 -16.83 -2.52 -9.80
CA GLY A 172 -17.25 -2.61 -11.21
C GLY A 172 -18.21 -1.50 -11.65
N HIS A 173 -18.33 -0.42 -10.87
CA HIS A 173 -19.16 0.73 -11.19
C HIS A 173 -18.45 1.59 -12.26
N ALA A 174 -18.70 1.24 -13.53
CA ALA A 174 -18.46 1.98 -14.77
C ALA A 174 -17.01 2.15 -15.28
N VAL A 175 -16.93 2.17 -16.61
CA VAL A 175 -15.81 2.43 -17.54
C VAL A 175 -15.03 3.74 -17.26
N ILE A 176 -15.46 4.55 -16.29
CA ILE A 176 -14.92 5.88 -15.96
C ILE A 176 -13.81 5.79 -14.90
N SER A 177 -13.87 4.88 -13.93
CA SER A 177 -12.82 4.79 -12.89
C SER A 177 -11.75 3.78 -13.32
N SER A 178 -10.70 4.23 -14.01
CA SER A 178 -9.49 3.44 -14.27
C SER A 178 -8.39 3.80 -13.27
N LEU A 179 -7.38 2.94 -13.13
CA LEU A 179 -6.16 3.28 -12.37
C LEU A 179 -5.45 4.51 -12.97
N GLU A 180 -5.62 4.76 -14.27
CA GLU A 180 -5.08 5.93 -14.96
C GLU A 180 -5.80 7.21 -14.51
N GLU A 181 -7.14 7.21 -14.48
CA GLU A 181 -7.90 8.34 -13.97
C GLU A 181 -7.57 8.58 -12.50
N MET A 182 -7.52 7.52 -11.69
CA MET A 182 -7.11 7.60 -10.28
C MET A 182 -5.74 8.25 -10.11
N TYR A 183 -4.74 7.83 -10.90
CA TYR A 183 -3.42 8.46 -10.87
C TYR A 183 -3.48 9.95 -11.23
N ASN A 184 -4.21 10.32 -12.28
CA ASN A 184 -4.36 11.72 -12.68
C ASN A 184 -4.97 12.59 -11.57
N ILE A 185 -5.87 12.02 -10.76
CA ILE A 185 -6.42 12.68 -9.57
C ILE A 185 -5.34 12.84 -8.50
N VAL A 186 -4.59 11.78 -8.20
CA VAL A 186 -3.48 11.79 -7.23
C VAL A 186 -2.42 12.82 -7.61
N GLU A 187 -2.01 12.87 -8.88
CA GLU A 187 -1.07 13.86 -9.40
C GLU A 187 -1.62 15.28 -9.22
N ARG A 188 -2.88 15.52 -9.62
CA ARG A 188 -3.49 16.83 -9.50
C ARG A 188 -3.55 17.31 -8.04
N ILE A 189 -4.00 16.46 -7.12
CA ILE A 189 -4.04 16.78 -5.69
C ILE A 189 -2.64 17.13 -5.20
N THR A 190 -1.66 16.27 -5.48
CA THR A 190 -0.27 16.46 -5.07
C THR A 190 0.28 17.80 -5.54
N LEU A 191 0.11 18.12 -6.82
CA LEU A 191 0.62 19.38 -7.39
C LEU A 191 -0.10 20.60 -6.81
N GLN A 192 -1.42 20.53 -6.61
CA GLN A 192 -2.17 21.64 -6.02
C GLN A 192 -1.78 21.88 -4.56
N VAL A 193 -1.62 20.82 -3.77
CA VAL A 193 -1.18 20.91 -2.37
C VAL A 193 0.21 21.53 -2.28
N ILE A 194 1.20 21.00 -3.03
CA ILE A 194 2.56 21.54 -3.05
C ILE A 194 2.58 23.00 -3.48
N SER A 195 1.74 23.40 -4.44
CA SER A 195 1.72 24.79 -4.93
C SER A 195 1.12 25.80 -3.95
N GLN A 196 0.33 25.34 -2.97
CA GLN A 196 -0.38 26.21 -2.02
C GLN A 196 0.27 26.22 -0.64
N LEU A 197 1.03 25.19 -0.28
CA LEU A 197 1.73 25.10 1.00
C LEU A 197 2.97 26.00 1.05
N ASN A 198 3.11 26.75 2.15
CA ASN A 198 4.30 27.54 2.48
C ASN A 198 5.21 26.74 3.42
N SER A 199 5.66 25.58 2.97
CA SER A 199 6.49 24.67 3.78
C SER A 199 7.78 24.33 3.05
N GLU A 200 8.90 24.30 3.78
CA GLU A 200 10.20 23.92 3.21
C GLU A 200 10.28 22.42 2.94
N ILE A 201 9.64 21.62 3.81
CA ILE A 201 9.62 20.16 3.71
C ILE A 201 8.16 19.70 3.74
N ILE A 202 7.73 19.09 2.64
CA ILE A 202 6.42 18.44 2.52
C ILE A 202 6.64 16.94 2.47
N ILE A 203 6.02 16.20 3.39
CA ILE A 203 6.04 14.75 3.41
C ILE A 203 4.70 14.23 2.91
N ILE A 204 4.72 13.52 1.78
CA ILE A 204 3.54 12.85 1.23
C ILE A 204 3.67 11.36 1.57
N THR A 205 2.66 10.81 2.21
CA THR A 205 2.63 9.39 2.61
C THR A 205 1.21 8.84 2.50
N SER A 206 1.01 7.59 2.90
CA SER A 206 -0.28 6.91 2.90
C SER A 206 -0.54 6.25 4.24
N ASP A 207 -1.81 6.06 4.57
CA ASP A 207 -2.24 5.27 5.72
C ASP A 207 -2.12 3.76 5.45
N HIS A 208 -2.49 3.33 4.24
CA HIS A 208 -2.31 1.97 3.75
C HIS A 208 -2.14 1.91 2.22
N GLY A 209 -1.77 0.73 1.72
CA GLY A 209 -1.79 0.44 0.28
C GLY A 209 -3.05 -0.29 -0.14
N TYR A 210 -3.04 -0.81 -1.37
CA TYR A 210 -4.09 -1.67 -1.91
C TYR A 210 -3.50 -2.86 -2.67
N ILE A 211 -4.34 -3.88 -2.84
CA ILE A 211 -4.05 -5.06 -3.66
C ILE A 211 -4.95 -5.08 -4.88
N ARG A 212 -4.41 -5.61 -5.98
CA ARG A 212 -5.17 -5.93 -7.18
C ARG A 212 -5.71 -7.35 -7.08
N THR A 213 -7.02 -7.50 -7.28
CA THR A 213 -7.75 -8.76 -7.08
C THR A 213 -8.14 -9.46 -8.37
N GLU A 214 -7.74 -8.91 -9.52
CA GLU A 214 -8.04 -9.47 -10.83
C GLU A 214 -7.29 -10.80 -11.07
N ALA A 215 -7.90 -11.66 -11.88
CA ALA A 215 -7.30 -12.93 -12.28
C ALA A 215 -5.94 -12.67 -12.95
N GLY A 216 -4.90 -13.36 -12.46
CA GLY A 216 -3.52 -13.17 -12.90
C GLY A 216 -2.66 -12.36 -11.92
N PHE A 217 -3.24 -11.54 -11.03
CA PHE A 217 -2.46 -10.79 -10.04
C PHE A 217 -2.51 -11.37 -8.64
N VAL A 218 -3.28 -12.43 -8.40
CA VAL A 218 -3.52 -13.04 -7.09
C VAL A 218 -3.01 -14.48 -7.03
N PHE A 219 -2.84 -15.01 -5.82
CA PHE A 219 -2.50 -16.41 -5.60
C PHE A 219 -3.76 -17.24 -5.33
N PRO A 220 -3.96 -18.37 -6.05
CA PRO A 220 -5.08 -19.25 -5.80
C PRO A 220 -4.93 -19.97 -4.45
N VAL A 221 -6.05 -20.32 -3.84
CA VAL A 221 -6.12 -21.15 -2.64
C VAL A 221 -6.86 -22.44 -2.96
N SER A 222 -6.65 -23.48 -2.15
CA SER A 222 -7.41 -24.73 -2.28
C SER A 222 -8.92 -24.49 -2.09
N GLU A 223 -9.79 -25.33 -2.67
CA GLU A 223 -11.24 -25.19 -2.45
C GLU A 223 -11.63 -25.36 -0.97
N LYS A 224 -10.87 -26.15 -0.20
CA LYS A 224 -11.02 -26.27 1.26
C LYS A 224 -10.71 -24.94 1.94
N ALA A 225 -9.54 -24.36 1.65
CA ALA A 225 -9.12 -23.08 2.22
C ALA A 225 -10.08 -21.94 1.82
N LYS A 226 -10.53 -21.91 0.57
CA LYS A 226 -11.51 -20.95 0.06
C LYS A 226 -12.79 -20.94 0.89
N ARG A 227 -13.36 -22.12 1.20
CA ARG A 227 -14.58 -22.22 2.04
C ARG A 227 -14.33 -21.70 3.45
N LYS A 228 -13.18 -22.03 4.06
CA LYS A 228 -12.79 -21.51 5.37
C LYS A 228 -12.63 -19.99 5.36
N PHE A 229 -11.96 -19.46 4.35
CA PHE A 229 -11.82 -18.02 4.16
C PHE A 229 -13.18 -17.32 4.04
N GLN A 230 -14.09 -17.84 3.21
CA GLN A 230 -15.44 -17.28 3.07
C GLN A 230 -16.21 -17.29 4.40
N GLN A 231 -16.08 -18.36 5.19
CA GLN A 231 -16.77 -18.51 6.46
C GLN A 231 -16.23 -17.59 7.55
N ILE A 232 -14.90 -17.47 7.66
CA ILE A 232 -14.22 -16.77 8.76
C ILE A 232 -14.04 -15.30 8.41
N PHE A 233 -13.48 -15.01 7.24
CA PHE A 233 -13.08 -13.66 6.83
C PHE A 233 -14.15 -12.93 6.01
N GLY A 234 -15.08 -13.66 5.38
CA GLY A 234 -15.93 -13.08 4.35
C GLY A 234 -15.06 -12.42 3.27
N SER A 235 -15.25 -11.13 3.01
CA SER A 235 -14.43 -10.35 2.08
C SER A 235 -13.28 -9.58 2.74
N LYS A 236 -13.11 -9.66 4.07
CA LYS A 236 -12.09 -8.91 4.81
C LYS A 236 -10.74 -9.62 4.75
N ARG A 237 -9.65 -8.89 4.95
CA ARG A 237 -8.29 -9.46 5.04
C ARG A 237 -7.79 -9.66 6.47
N TYR A 238 -8.61 -9.29 7.45
CA TYR A 238 -8.38 -9.53 8.86
C TYR A 238 -9.72 -9.70 9.59
N VAL A 239 -9.70 -10.44 10.70
CA VAL A 239 -10.82 -10.58 11.65
C VAL A 239 -10.29 -10.69 13.08
N GLU A 240 -11.09 -10.28 14.06
CA GLU A 240 -10.78 -10.47 15.48
C GLU A 240 -10.78 -11.96 15.83
N MET A 241 -9.91 -12.36 16.76
CA MET A 241 -9.79 -13.74 17.24
C MET A 241 -10.92 -14.09 18.24
N ASP A 242 -12.18 -13.94 17.81
CA ASP A 242 -13.35 -14.15 18.67
C ASP A 242 -13.99 -15.53 18.43
N ASN A 243 -13.43 -16.59 19.05
CA ASN A 243 -13.88 -17.99 18.95
C ASN A 243 -13.95 -18.56 17.52
N LEU A 244 -13.25 -17.96 16.56
CA LEU A 244 -13.14 -18.45 15.18
C LEU A 244 -11.99 -19.45 15.06
N ASP A 245 -12.25 -20.66 14.56
CA ASP A 245 -11.22 -21.66 14.29
C ASP A 245 -10.57 -21.41 12.91
N ALA A 246 -9.41 -20.76 12.92
CA ALA A 246 -8.56 -20.54 11.76
C ALA A 246 -7.33 -21.47 11.69
N GLU A 247 -7.23 -22.51 12.53
CA GLU A 247 -6.01 -23.33 12.67
C GLU A 247 -5.54 -23.92 11.35
N ASP A 248 -6.45 -24.49 10.55
CA ASP A 248 -6.12 -25.02 9.22
C ASP A 248 -5.50 -23.96 8.31
N LEU A 249 -6.01 -22.72 8.32
CA LEU A 249 -5.49 -21.65 7.47
C LEU A 249 -4.11 -21.17 7.94
N ILE A 250 -3.83 -21.28 9.23
CA ILE A 250 -2.52 -21.00 9.82
C ILE A 250 -1.53 -22.11 9.44
N MET A 251 -1.92 -23.38 9.62
CA MET A 251 -1.10 -24.53 9.26
C MET A 251 -0.78 -24.60 7.76
N GLU A 252 -1.74 -24.24 6.91
CA GLU A 252 -1.54 -24.13 5.46
C GLU A 252 -0.75 -22.87 5.06
N GLY A 253 -0.39 -22.01 6.03
CA GLY A 253 0.46 -20.85 5.82
C GLY A 253 -0.23 -19.70 5.09
N TYR A 254 -1.55 -19.62 5.14
CA TYR A 254 -2.32 -18.53 4.51
C TYR A 254 -2.63 -17.38 5.48
N VAL A 255 -2.79 -17.69 6.76
CA VAL A 255 -3.20 -16.76 7.82
C VAL A 255 -2.13 -16.73 8.90
N LYS A 256 -2.04 -15.60 9.59
CA LYS A 256 -1.21 -15.42 10.77
C LYS A 256 -1.99 -14.77 11.90
N GLU A 257 -1.67 -15.17 13.13
CA GLU A 257 -2.09 -14.50 14.35
C GLU A 257 -1.21 -13.28 14.63
N PHE A 258 -1.86 -12.15 14.89
CA PHE A 258 -1.17 -10.91 15.19
C PHE A 258 -2.03 -9.97 16.02
N ASN A 259 -1.55 -9.63 17.23
CA ASN A 259 -2.15 -8.63 18.11
C ASN A 259 -3.68 -8.79 18.32
N GLY A 260 -4.16 -10.02 18.49
CA GLY A 260 -5.60 -10.31 18.68
C GLY A 260 -6.41 -10.46 17.39
N TYR A 261 -5.75 -10.41 16.22
CA TYR A 261 -6.37 -10.59 14.91
C TYR A 261 -5.82 -11.80 14.16
N TYR A 262 -6.67 -12.48 13.40
CA TYR A 262 -6.24 -13.30 12.28
C TYR A 262 -6.08 -12.41 11.05
N ILE A 263 -4.91 -12.47 10.41
CA ILE A 263 -4.58 -11.63 9.25
C ILE A 263 -4.13 -12.52 8.09
N THR A 264 -4.69 -12.24 6.91
CA THR A 264 -4.30 -12.96 5.69
C THR A 264 -2.92 -12.51 5.21
N LYS A 265 -2.04 -13.47 4.92
CA LYS A 265 -0.75 -13.15 4.31
C LYS A 265 -0.93 -12.94 2.81
N SER A 266 -0.03 -12.15 2.24
CA SER A 266 0.10 -12.02 0.79
C SER A 266 -1.21 -11.69 0.06
N ARG A 267 -1.28 -12.00 -1.22
CA ARG A 267 -2.35 -11.67 -2.17
C ARG A 267 -3.21 -12.86 -2.56
N TYR A 268 -3.47 -13.75 -1.60
CA TYR A 268 -4.43 -14.84 -1.81
C TYR A 268 -5.83 -14.28 -2.13
N LEU A 269 -6.56 -14.97 -3.01
CA LEU A 269 -7.94 -14.61 -3.38
C LEU A 269 -8.92 -15.74 -3.07
N TRP A 270 -10.03 -15.38 -2.43
CA TRP A 270 -11.19 -16.24 -2.20
C TRP A 270 -12.46 -15.46 -2.56
N PRO A 271 -13.01 -15.63 -3.77
CA PRO A 271 -14.21 -14.90 -4.18
C PRO A 271 -15.38 -15.20 -3.23
N VAL A 272 -16.14 -14.18 -2.82
CA VAL A 272 -17.35 -14.34 -1.99
C VAL A 272 -18.57 -14.03 -2.87
N SER A 273 -19.56 -14.93 -2.91
CA SER A 273 -20.75 -14.73 -3.74
C SER A 273 -21.55 -13.48 -3.33
N GLY A 274 -21.91 -12.64 -4.30
CA GLY A 274 -22.76 -11.46 -4.08
C GLY A 274 -22.02 -10.13 -3.87
N ARG A 275 -20.70 -10.10 -4.07
CA ARG A 275 -19.89 -8.91 -4.24
C ARG A 275 -18.97 -9.07 -5.45
#